data_AF-A0A1A9K6S5-F1
#
_entry.id   AF-A0A1A9K6S5-F1
#
_cell.length_a   1.000
_cell.length_b   1.000
_cell.length_c   1.000
_cell.angle_alpha   90.00
_cell.angle_beta   90.00
_cell.angle_gamma   90.00
#
_symmetry.space_group_name_H-M   'P 1'
#
loop_
_entity.id
_entity.type
_entity.pdbx_description
1 polymer ?
#
loop_
_entity_poly.entity_id
_entity_poly.type
_entity_poly.pdbx_seq_one_letter_code
_entity_poly.pdbx_strand_id
1 'polypeptide(L)' 'MSAGAVDAAGDAGERFSLADVAIGLSVQRWFMTPMQRPELPAVAAYYQRLGQRPGFCEHGCNGLP' A
#
# COMPACT_ATOMS: atom_id res chain seq x y z
N MET A 1 -19.22 22.79 -12.38
CA MET A 1 -19.17 21.43 -11.79
C MET A 1 -18.24 20.61 -12.65
N SER A 2 -16.95 20.56 -12.28
CA SER A 2 -15.97 19.70 -12.96
C SER A 2 -15.83 18.44 -12.13
N ALA A 3 -15.98 17.28 -12.77
CA ALA A 3 -15.74 15.98 -12.16
C ALA A 3 -14.25 15.89 -11.82
N GLY A 4 -13.93 16.13 -10.54
CA GLY A 4 -12.60 15.87 -10.00
C GLY A 4 -12.38 14.36 -10.00
N ALA A 5 -11.51 13.89 -10.90
CA ALA A 5 -10.85 12.62 -10.71
C ALA A 5 -10.27 12.62 -9.29
N VAL A 6 -10.64 11.61 -8.50
CA VAL A 6 -10.04 11.42 -7.19
C VAL A 6 -8.58 11.10 -7.41
N ASP A 7 -7.73 12.12 -7.30
CA ASP A 7 -6.29 11.96 -7.20
C ASP A 7 -6.03 11.17 -5.92
N ALA A 8 -6.02 9.84 -6.03
CA ALA A 8 -5.67 8.91 -4.95
C ALA A 8 -4.16 9.01 -4.58
N ALA A 9 -3.56 10.19 -4.74
CA ALA A 9 -2.13 10.42 -4.80
C ALA A 9 -1.60 11.55 -3.89
N GLY A 10 -2.41 12.27 -3.12
CA GLY A 10 -1.91 13.21 -2.11
C GLY A 10 -2.97 13.47 -1.05
N ASP A 11 -2.97 12.76 0.08
CA ASP A 11 -2.26 13.20 1.30
C ASP A 11 -1.55 12.06 2.08
N ALA A 12 -1.73 10.80 1.68
CA ALA A 12 -1.07 9.65 2.33
C ALA A 12 0.44 9.55 2.05
N GLY A 13 0.98 10.43 1.20
CA GLY A 13 2.36 10.37 0.70
C GLY A 13 3.42 10.90 1.66
N GLU A 14 3.11 11.89 2.51
CA GLU A 14 4.09 12.53 3.40
C GLU A 14 4.08 11.99 4.83
N ARG A 15 2.92 11.57 5.33
CA ARG A 15 2.74 11.12 6.72
C ARG A 15 1.90 9.86 6.79
N PHE A 16 2.37 8.92 7.59
CA PHE A 16 1.62 7.71 7.91
C PHE A 16 0.38 8.04 8.73
N SER A 17 -0.69 7.32 8.43
CA SER A 17 -2.03 7.50 8.96
C SER A 17 -2.67 6.14 9.24
N LEU A 18 -3.84 6.17 9.88
CA LEU A 18 -4.65 4.98 10.09
C LEU A 18 -5.06 4.30 8.77
N ALA A 19 -5.25 5.07 7.70
CA ALA A 19 -5.63 4.53 6.39
C ALA A 19 -4.54 3.61 5.81
N ASP A 20 -3.27 3.90 6.08
CA ASP A 20 -2.13 3.12 5.58
C ASP A 20 -2.09 1.69 6.14
N VAL A 21 -2.72 1.44 7.30
CA VAL A 21 -2.84 0.09 7.86
C VAL A 21 -3.73 -0.77 6.95
N ALA A 22 -4.94 -0.28 6.63
CA ALA A 22 -5.87 -1.00 5.78
C ALA A 22 -5.32 -1.14 4.35
N ILE A 23 -4.80 -0.05 3.77
CA ILE A 23 -4.23 -0.05 2.42
C ILE A 23 -3.00 -0.97 2.36
N GLY A 24 -2.13 -0.95 3.37
CA GLY A 24 -0.96 -1.81 3.45
C GLY A 24 -1.30 -3.30 3.42
N LEU A 25 -2.34 -3.72 4.15
CA LEU A 25 -2.82 -5.11 4.14
C LEU A 25 -3.47 -5.50 2.81
N SER A 26 -4.22 -4.60 2.18
CA SER A 26 -4.76 -4.84 0.83
C SER A 26 -3.65 -5.01 -0.21
N VAL A 27 -2.60 -4.19 -0.13
CA VAL A 27 -1.43 -4.27 -1.01
C VAL A 27 -0.63 -5.55 -0.76
N GLN A 28 -0.43 -5.96 0.50
CA GLN A 28 0.16 -7.27 0.84
C GLN A 28 -0.59 -8.42 0.14
N ARG A 29 -1.91 -8.47 0.30
CA ARG A 29 -2.76 -9.51 -0.31
C ARG A 29 -2.65 -9.50 -1.82
N TRP A 30 -2.65 -8.32 -2.43
CA TRP A 30 -2.41 -8.19 -3.86
C TRP A 30 -1.04 -8.77 -4.25
N PHE A 31 0.04 -8.45 -3.53
CA PHE A 31 1.38 -8.99 -3.81
C PHE A 31 1.47 -10.52 -3.65
N MET A 32 0.72 -11.10 -2.72
CA MET A 32 0.67 -12.55 -2.47
C MET A 32 -0.26 -13.32 -3.40
N THR A 33 -1.18 -12.63 -4.09
CA THR A 33 -2.15 -13.31 -4.96
C THR A 33 -1.44 -13.84 -6.22
N PRO A 34 -1.56 -15.15 -6.52
CA PRO A 34 -0.93 -15.75 -7.70
C PRO A 34 -1.72 -15.38 -8.97
N MET A 35 -1.46 -14.19 -9.50
CA MET A 35 -2.05 -13.68 -10.73
C MET A 35 -1.02 -12.85 -11.50
N GLN A 36 -1.21 -12.73 -12.82
CA GLN A 36 -0.44 -11.79 -13.63
C GLN A 36 -0.79 -10.36 -13.18
N ARG A 37 0.24 -9.58 -12.82
CA ARG A 37 0.06 -8.23 -12.28
C ARG A 37 0.70 -7.19 -13.20
N PRO A 38 0.03 -6.06 -13.44
CA PRO A 38 0.66 -4.94 -14.12
C PRO A 38 1.78 -4.36 -13.24
N GLU A 39 2.80 -3.78 -13.86
CA GLU A 39 3.85 -3.07 -13.14
C GLU A 39 3.30 -1.74 -12.62
N LEU A 40 3.32 -1.58 -11.30
CA LEU A 40 2.83 -0.38 -10.61
C LEU A 40 3.94 0.14 -9.68
N PRO A 41 4.91 0.90 -10.20
CA PRO A 41 6.10 1.32 -9.44
C PRO A 41 5.76 2.18 -8.22
N ALA A 42 4.70 2.98 -8.29
CA ALA A 42 4.23 3.77 -7.13
C ALA A 42 3.72 2.88 -5.98
N VAL A 43 3.03 1.79 -6.30
CA VAL A 43 2.54 0.80 -5.31
C VAL A 43 3.71 0.05 -4.69
N ALA A 44 4.70 -0.34 -5.51
CA ALA A 44 5.92 -0.99 -5.03
C ALA A 44 6.71 -0.07 -4.08
N ALA A 45 6.92 1.20 -4.45
CA ALA A 45 7.61 2.18 -3.60
C ALA A 45 6.85 2.45 -2.28
N TYR A 46 5.52 2.54 -2.34
CA TYR A 46 4.68 2.64 -1.14
C TYR A 46 4.86 1.43 -0.21
N TYR A 47 4.79 0.22 -0.76
CA TYR A 47 4.95 -1.02 0.00
C TYR A 47 6.36 -1.15 0.60
N GLN A 48 7.40 -0.73 -0.12
CA GLN A 48 8.77 -0.66 0.42
C GLN A 48 8.89 0.32 1.59
N ARG A 49 8.24 1.49 1.52
CA ARG A 49 8.20 2.45 2.65
C ARG A 49 7.46 1.90 3.86
N LEU A 50 6.35 1.18 3.65
CA LEU A 50 5.66 0.47 4.74
C LEU A 50 6.55 -0.58 5.39
N GLY A 51 7.32 -1.33 4.59
CA GLY A 51 8.28 -2.34 5.06
C GLY A 51 9.43 -1.80 5.93
N GLN A 52 9.58 -0.48 6.07
CA GLN A 52 10.53 0.13 7.01
C GLN A 52 9.94 0.29 8.42
N ARG A 53 8.64 0.00 8.62
CA ARG A 53 7.96 0.18 9.91
C ARG A 53 7.92 -1.14 10.68
N PRO A 54 8.46 -1.20 11.91
CA PRO A 54 8.47 -2.43 12.71
C PRO A 54 7.10 -3.10 12.85
N GLY A 55 6.04 -2.32 13.13
CA GLY A 55 4.69 -2.88 13.27
C GLY A 55 4.11 -3.45 11.96
N PHE A 56 4.49 -2.90 10.81
CA PHE A 56 4.08 -3.48 9.53
C PHE A 56 4.86 -4.75 9.21
N CYS A 57 6.16 -4.80 9.54
CA CYS A 57 6.95 -6.02 9.43
C CYS A 57 6.38 -7.16 10.29
N GLU A 58 5.99 -6.84 11.53
CA GLU A 58 5.48 -7.81 12.49
C GLU A 58 4.10 -8.36 12.10
N HIS A 59 3.19 -7.50 11.63
CA HIS A 59 1.79 -7.88 11.43
C HIS A 59 1.33 -7.97 9.96
N GLY A 60 1.98 -7.26 9.03
CA GLY A 60 1.57 -7.18 7.63
C GLY A 60 2.49 -7.93 6.66
N CYS A 61 3.81 -7.82 6.83
CA CYS A 61 4.82 -8.43 5.96
C CYS A 61 5.46 -9.68 6.60
N ASN A 62 4.67 -10.50 7.29
CA ASN A 62 5.14 -11.68 8.03
C ASN A 62 4.93 -13.01 7.26
N GLY A 63 4.57 -12.93 5.98
CA GLY A 63 4.40 -14.11 5.11
C GLY A 63 3.04 -14.81 5.26
N LEU A 64 2.12 -14.27 6.06
CA LEU A 64 0.75 -14.76 6.20
C LEU A 64 -0.22 -13.92 5.34
N PRO A 65 -1.20 -14.54 4.66
CA PRO A 65 -2.23 -13.83 3.90
C PRO A 65 -3.28 -13.12 4.78
#